data_AF-A0A5E7VUA9-F1
#
_entry.id   AF-A0A5E7VUA9-F1
#
_cell.length_a   1.000
_cell.length_b   1.000
_cell.length_c   1.000
_cell.angle_alpha   90.00
_cell.angle_beta   90.00
_cell.angle_gamma   90.00
#
_symmetry.space_group_name_H-M   'P 1'
#
loop_
_entity.id
_entity.type
_entity.pdbx_description
1 polymer ?
#
loop_
_entity_poly.entity_id
_entity_poly.type
_entity_poly.pdbx_seq_one_letter_code
_entity_poly.pdbx_strand_id
1 'polypeptide(L)'
;MIQAGAQAHVTAANVVIDAGMSLTLEAGGQHLVINASGIFSSVAIVQGGAPMPGVPVQPALSLVPVAAQALIAPSLATQKLALTQAAQQAAPICAVCQKLAGMTA
;
A
#
# COMPACT_ATOMS: atom_id res chain seq x y z
N MET A 1 -15.42 1.61 -7.22
CA MET A 1 -14.82 0.36 -7.75
C MET A 1 -13.99 -0.25 -6.64
N ILE A 2 -14.26 -1.50 -6.25
CA ILE A 2 -13.39 -2.26 -5.33
C ILE A 2 -12.50 -3.13 -6.21
N GLN A 3 -11.19 -3.03 -6.04
CA GLN A 3 -10.22 -3.86 -6.73
C GLN A 3 -9.28 -4.47 -5.69
N ALA A 4 -9.19 -5.79 -5.66
CA ALA A 4 -8.26 -6.50 -4.81
C ALA A 4 -7.13 -7.10 -5.64
N GLY A 5 -6.02 -7.45 -4.99
CA GLY A 5 -4.93 -8.20 -5.61
C GLY A 5 -5.30 -9.67 -5.78
N ALA A 6 -4.47 -10.57 -5.24
CA ALA A 6 -4.74 -12.00 -5.33
C ALA A 6 -6.03 -12.45 -4.60
N GLN A 7 -6.44 -11.75 -3.54
CA GLN A 7 -7.57 -12.14 -2.69
C GLN A 7 -8.33 -10.94 -2.13
N ALA A 8 -9.65 -11.11 -1.94
CA ALA A 8 -10.51 -10.24 -1.13
C ALA A 8 -11.17 -11.08 -0.03
N HIS A 9 -11.16 -10.59 1.22
CA HIS A 9 -11.77 -11.28 2.36
C HIS A 9 -12.83 -10.37 2.99
N VAL A 10 -14.06 -10.87 3.11
CA VAL A 10 -15.17 -10.19 3.79
C VAL A 10 -15.56 -11.02 5.02
N THR A 11 -15.40 -10.44 6.22
CA THR A 11 -15.83 -11.05 7.48
C THR A 11 -16.97 -10.22 8.06
N ALA A 12 -18.17 -10.79 8.13
CA ALA A 12 -19.33 -10.14 8.70
C ALA A 12 -20.34 -11.18 9.20
N ALA A 13 -21.23 -10.78 10.10
CA ALA A 13 -22.35 -11.64 10.51
C ALA A 13 -23.34 -11.88 9.36
N ASN A 14 -23.51 -10.91 8.46
CA ASN A 14 -24.33 -11.01 7.26
C ASN A 14 -23.66 -10.21 6.12
N VAL A 15 -23.76 -10.72 4.88
CA VAL A 15 -23.32 -10.01 3.68
C VAL A 15 -24.50 -9.93 2.71
N VAL A 16 -24.90 -8.71 2.35
CA VAL A 16 -25.94 -8.44 1.37
C VAL A 16 -25.32 -7.66 0.22
N ILE A 17 -25.50 -8.15 -1.01
CA ILE A 17 -25.02 -7.50 -2.22
C ILE A 17 -26.26 -7.08 -3.03
N ASP A 18 -26.52 -5.78 -3.09
CA ASP A 18 -27.51 -5.20 -4.00
C ASP A 18 -26.78 -4.69 -5.25
N ALA A 19 -26.98 -5.38 -6.37
CA ALA A 19 -26.32 -5.09 -7.65
C ALA A 19 -27.19 -4.26 -8.61
N GLY A 20 -28.46 -4.00 -8.28
CA GLY A 20 -29.41 -3.27 -9.12
C GLY A 20 -29.85 -4.01 -10.41
N MET A 21 -28.93 -4.21 -11.37
CA MET A 21 -29.24 -4.79 -12.69
C MET A 21 -28.80 -6.25 -12.84
N SER A 22 -27.57 -6.57 -12.43
CA SER A 22 -26.99 -7.91 -12.58
C SER A 22 -25.82 -8.10 -11.61
N LEU A 23 -25.72 -9.30 -11.02
CA LEU A 23 -24.57 -9.77 -10.26
C LEU A 23 -23.93 -10.94 -11.01
N THR A 24 -22.64 -10.86 -11.30
CA THR A 24 -21.87 -11.94 -11.93
C THR A 24 -20.73 -12.37 -11.02
N LEU A 25 -20.63 -13.68 -10.75
CA LEU A 25 -19.53 -14.31 -10.05
C LEU A 25 -18.79 -15.19 -11.07
N GLU A 26 -17.52 -14.92 -11.33
CA GLU A 26 -16.72 -15.66 -12.31
C GLU A 26 -15.44 -16.21 -11.67
N ALA A 27 -15.12 -17.47 -11.93
CA ALA A 27 -13.87 -18.11 -11.52
C ALA A 27 -13.52 -19.26 -12.47
N GLY A 28 -12.26 -19.34 -12.89
CA GLY A 28 -11.77 -20.46 -13.72
C GLY A 28 -12.52 -20.62 -15.06
N GLY A 29 -13.07 -19.54 -15.63
CA GLY A 29 -13.88 -19.57 -16.85
C GLY A 29 -15.33 -20.04 -16.65
N GLN A 30 -15.76 -20.26 -15.40
CA GLN A 30 -17.14 -20.60 -15.06
C GLN A 30 -17.80 -19.43 -14.33
N HIS A 31 -19.12 -19.31 -14.47
CA HIS A 31 -19.83 -18.16 -13.93
C HIS A 31 -21.22 -18.49 -13.41
N LEU A 32 -21.64 -17.68 -12.44
CA LEU A 32 -23.01 -17.58 -11.95
C LEU A 32 -23.49 -16.14 -12.17
N VAL A 33 -24.64 -15.99 -12.83
CA VAL A 33 -25.25 -14.68 -13.13
C VAL A 33 -26.63 -14.61 -12.50
N ILE A 34 -26.89 -13.54 -11.76
CA ILE A 34 -28.19 -13.20 -11.17
C ILE A 34 -28.65 -11.88 -11.78
N ASN A 35 -29.80 -11.89 -12.46
CA ASN A 35 -30.40 -10.68 -13.04
C ASN A 35 -31.93 -10.80 -13.07
N ALA A 36 -32.60 -9.86 -13.71
CA ALA A 36 -34.06 -9.82 -13.82
C ALA A 36 -34.68 -11.09 -14.46
N SER A 37 -33.93 -11.84 -15.25
CA SER A 37 -34.38 -13.08 -15.91
C SER A 37 -34.24 -14.32 -15.02
N GLY A 38 -33.54 -14.22 -13.88
CA GLY A 38 -33.33 -15.33 -12.94
C GLY A 38 -31.87 -15.57 -12.55
N ILE A 39 -31.60 -16.81 -12.14
CA ILE A 39 -30.28 -17.30 -11.72
C ILE A 39 -29.77 -18.30 -12.75
N PHE A 40 -28.61 -18.03 -13.33
CA PHE A 40 -28.00 -18.84 -14.38
C PHE A 40 -26.62 -19.30 -13.94
N SER A 41 -26.31 -20.57 -14.24
CA SER A 41 -25.00 -21.16 -13.98
C SER A 41 -24.45 -21.72 -15.28
N SER A 42 -23.17 -21.48 -15.56
CA SER A 42 -22.53 -22.01 -16.77
C SER A 42 -22.31 -23.52 -16.73
N VAL A 43 -22.41 -24.12 -15.53
CA VAL A 43 -22.28 -25.56 -15.27
C VAL A 43 -23.28 -26.02 -14.21
N ALA A 44 -23.49 -27.33 -14.06
CA ALA A 44 -24.32 -27.86 -12.99
C ALA A 44 -23.74 -27.52 -11.61
N ILE A 45 -24.61 -27.11 -10.66
CA ILE A 45 -24.20 -26.87 -9.28
C ILE A 45 -24.02 -28.21 -8.58
N VAL A 46 -22.78 -28.50 -8.17
CA VAL A 46 -22.45 -29.71 -7.42
C VAL A 46 -22.66 -29.45 -5.94
N GLN A 47 -23.38 -30.35 -5.26
CA GLN A 47 -23.54 -30.28 -3.82
C GLN A 47 -22.29 -30.83 -3.12
N GLY A 48 -21.74 -30.05 -2.18
CA GLY A 48 -20.51 -30.39 -1.47
C GLY A 48 -19.30 -29.59 -1.97
N GLY A 49 -18.14 -29.87 -1.39
CA GLY A 49 -16.90 -29.11 -1.59
C GLY A 49 -16.48 -28.39 -0.30
N ALA A 50 -15.19 -28.46 0.02
CA ALA A 50 -14.62 -27.71 1.12
C ALA A 50 -14.19 -26.33 0.62
N PRO A 51 -14.49 -25.25 1.36
CA PRO A 51 -13.87 -23.96 1.09
C PRO A 51 -12.35 -24.13 1.07
N MET A 52 -11.69 -23.59 0.06
CA MET A 52 -10.23 -23.46 0.14
C MET A 52 -9.91 -22.53 1.31
N PRO A 53 -8.95 -22.89 2.18
CA PRO A 53 -8.50 -21.99 3.24
C PRO A 53 -8.11 -20.64 2.63
N GLY A 54 -8.76 -19.57 3.07
CA GLY A 54 -8.36 -18.23 2.68
C GLY A 54 -6.96 -17.92 3.20
N VAL A 55 -6.20 -17.06 2.52
CA VAL A 55 -4.97 -16.54 3.10
C VAL A 55 -5.39 -15.61 4.25
N PRO A 56 -4.80 -15.77 5.46
CA PRO A 56 -5.08 -14.84 6.54
C PRO A 56 -4.77 -13.44 6.06
N VAL A 57 -5.68 -12.50 6.32
CA VAL A 57 -5.41 -11.08 6.08
C VAL A 57 -4.21 -10.73 6.95
N GLN A 58 -3.03 -10.62 6.34
CA GLN A 58 -1.94 -9.92 7.00
C GLN A 58 -2.45 -8.50 7.14
N PRO A 59 -2.63 -7.97 8.37
CA PRO A 59 -2.91 -6.55 8.51
C PRO A 59 -1.85 -5.86 7.68
N ALA A 60 -2.28 -5.03 6.72
CA ALA A 60 -1.36 -4.17 6.01
C ALA A 60 -0.54 -3.54 7.13
N LEU A 61 0.75 -3.88 7.22
CA LEU A 61 1.64 -3.22 8.16
C LEU A 61 1.33 -1.77 7.92
N SER A 62 0.71 -1.11 8.91
CA SER A 62 0.51 0.32 8.83
C SER A 62 1.83 0.82 8.33
N LEU A 63 1.79 1.63 7.28
CA LEU A 63 2.89 2.51 6.97
C LEU A 63 3.01 3.44 8.19
N VAL A 64 3.40 2.89 9.35
CA VAL A 64 4.14 3.57 10.37
C VAL A 64 5.26 4.11 9.52
N PRO A 65 5.30 5.43 9.27
CA PRO A 65 6.46 5.97 8.62
C PRO A 65 7.59 5.48 9.49
N VAL A 66 8.49 4.66 8.93
CA VAL A 66 9.81 4.43 9.54
C VAL A 66 10.18 5.81 10.01
N ALA A 67 10.18 6.01 11.33
CA ALA A 67 10.36 7.33 11.91
C ALA A 67 11.60 7.84 11.20
N ALA A 68 11.42 8.85 10.34
CA ALA A 68 12.46 9.28 9.44
C ALA A 68 13.63 9.50 10.36
N GLN A 69 14.67 8.66 10.25
CA GLN A 69 15.80 8.71 11.17
C GLN A 69 16.17 10.17 11.16
N ALA A 70 16.04 10.84 12.32
CA ALA A 70 16.03 12.30 12.35
C ALA A 70 17.29 12.73 11.60
N LEU A 71 17.10 13.21 10.37
CA LEU A 71 18.22 13.62 9.54
C LEU A 71 18.77 14.79 10.32
N ILE A 72 19.91 14.58 10.97
CA ILE A 72 20.64 15.64 11.67
C ILE A 72 21.26 16.50 10.56
N ALA A 73 20.38 17.14 9.79
CA ALA A 73 20.72 18.04 8.73
C ALA A 73 20.73 19.44 9.35
N PRO A 74 21.85 20.18 9.27
CA PRO A 74 21.87 21.57 9.69
C PRO A 74 20.82 22.35 8.89
N SER A 75 20.17 23.33 9.53
CA SER A 75 19.15 24.15 8.87
C SER A 75 19.68 24.81 7.60
N LEU A 76 18.80 25.08 6.63
CA LEU A 76 19.17 25.77 5.39
C LEU A 76 19.86 27.13 5.65
N ALA A 77 19.45 27.84 6.70
CA ALA A 77 20.09 29.09 7.12
C ALA A 77 21.55 28.88 7.54
N THR A 78 21.81 27.84 8.33
CA THR A 78 23.17 27.47 8.78
C THR A 78 24.06 27.07 7.60
N GLN A 79 23.51 26.33 6.63
CA GLN A 79 24.24 25.92 5.43
C GLN A 79 24.62 27.12 4.56
N LYS A 80 23.67 28.03 4.31
CA LYS A 80 23.90 29.26 3.53
C LYS A 80 25.00 30.12 4.14
N LEU A 81 24.92 30.37 5.45
CA LEU A 81 25.93 31.17 6.15
C LEU A 81 27.33 30.55 6.04
N ALA A 82 27.45 29.24 6.23
CA ALA A 82 28.72 28.52 6.15
C ALA A 82 29.32 28.54 4.74
N LEU A 83 28.49 28.44 3.70
CA LEU A 83 28.92 28.55 2.30
C LEU A 83 29.37 29.97 1.96
N THR A 84 28.65 30.99 2.41
CA THR A 84 29.05 32.39 2.20
C THR A 84 30.39 32.71 2.86
N GLN A 85 30.61 32.24 4.09
CA GLN A 85 31.90 32.41 4.77
C GLN A 85 33.04 31.66 4.08
N ALA A 86 32.81 30.41 3.64
CA ALA A 86 33.80 29.66 2.89
C ALA A 86 34.19 30.37 1.58
N ALA A 87 33.21 30.93 0.86
CA ALA A 87 33.46 31.71 -0.35
C ALA A 87 34.27 32.99 -0.06
N GLN A 88 33.97 33.71 1.02
CA GLN A 88 34.74 34.90 1.44
C GLN A 88 36.20 34.57 1.80
N GLN A 89 36.45 33.37 2.31
CA GLN A 89 37.79 32.91 2.69
C GLN A 89 38.50 32.12 1.58
N ALA A 90 37.91 32.00 0.39
CA ALA A 90 38.36 31.13 -0.69
C ALA A 90 38.63 29.68 -0.22
N ALA A 91 37.89 29.21 0.78
CA ALA A 91 38.04 27.88 1.35
C ALA A 91 37.29 26.84 0.49
N PRO A 92 37.90 25.68 0.19
CA PRO A 92 37.29 24.66 -0.67
C PRO A 92 36.15 23.89 0.00
N ILE A 93 36.07 23.89 1.34
CA ILE A 93 35.06 23.15 2.13
C ILE A 93 34.55 24.05 3.26
N CYS A 94 33.24 24.02 3.50
CA CYS A 94 32.61 24.79 4.58
C CYS A 94 32.80 24.13 5.96
N ALA A 95 32.88 24.90 7.04
CA ALA A 95 33.09 24.36 8.39
C ALA A 95 31.99 23.37 8.83
N VAL A 96 30.75 23.58 8.37
CA VAL A 96 29.63 22.65 8.60
C VAL A 96 29.86 21.32 7.87
N CYS A 97 30.32 21.39 6.62
CA CYS A 97 30.62 20.25 5.76
C CYS A 97 31.74 19.39 6.39
N GLN A 98 32.76 20.03 6.97
CA GLN A 98 33.87 19.36 7.65
C GLN A 98 33.44 18.67 8.95
N LYS A 99 32.52 19.25 9.72
CA LYS A 99 31.95 18.60 10.92
C LYS A 99 31.10 17.38 10.57
N LEU A 100 30.27 17.47 9.52
CA LEU A 100 29.43 16.36 9.07
C LEU A 100 30.25 15.18 8.55
N ALA A 101 31.40 15.43 7.90
CA ALA A 101 32.30 14.38 7.45
C ALA A 101 32.85 13.49 8.61
N GLY A 102 32.88 14.00 9.84
CA GLY A 102 33.29 13.25 11.03
C GLY A 102 32.16 12.51 11.75
N MET A 103 30.91 12.70 11.33
CA MET A 103 29.71 12.13 11.98
C MET A 103 29.21 10.84 11.31
N THR A 104 29.85 10.39 10.23
CA THR A 104 29.55 9.13 9.53
C THR A 104 30.43 7.95 9.97
N ALA A 105 30.95 7.98 11.20
CA ALA A 105 31.70 6.88 11.83
C ALA A 105 30.84 6.14 12.86
#